data_AF-A0A2N3WL44-F1
#
_entry.id   AF-A0A2N3WL44-F1
#
_cell.length_a   1.000
_cell.length_b   1.000
_cell.length_c   1.000
_cell.angle_alpha   90.00
_cell.angle_beta   90.00
_cell.angle_gamma   90.00
#
_symmetry.space_group_name_H-M   'P 1'
#
loop_
_entity.id
_entity.type
_entity.pdbx_description
1 polymer ?
#
loop_
_entity_poly.entity_id
_entity_poly.type
_entity_poly.pdbx_seq_one_letter_code
_entity_poly.pdbx_strand_id
1 'polypeptide(L)'
;MVTTSLPSPPQGVWHLGPVPIRAYALCIIAGIVVAVWLARRRWRARGHNPDDVLDIAIWAVPFGIVGGRLYHLITDPELYFAPGRDPVRALYIWDGGLGIWGAVALGALGAWIACRRRGISLLEFADALAPGLVLAQAIGRWGNYFNQELYGAPTTLPWALRIDPAHRPPDTPGIGLYHPTFLYECLWDVGVAVLLLWADKRFDLRTGKLFALYVAAYTVGRAWVEALRVDHANHFLGLRLNDWTSLVVFLAATAALLWRRRSARPRDDSAGAAKGPPPV
;
A
#
# COMPACT_ATOMS: atom_id res chain seq x y z
N MET A 1 15.23 -17.97 31.47
CA MET A 1 16.02 -17.23 30.48
C MET A 1 15.13 -16.13 29.92
N VAL A 2 15.55 -14.87 29.97
CA VAL A 2 14.79 -13.76 29.38
C VAL A 2 14.89 -13.91 27.87
N THR A 3 13.95 -14.62 27.26
CA THR A 3 13.79 -14.66 25.81
C THR A 3 13.36 -13.26 25.38
N THR A 4 14.32 -12.46 24.93
CA THR A 4 14.05 -11.22 24.21
C THR A 4 13.07 -11.57 23.10
N SER A 5 11.86 -11.05 23.20
CA SER A 5 10.77 -11.26 22.25
C SER A 5 9.99 -9.96 22.22
N LEU A 6 9.45 -9.64 21.06
CA LEU A 6 8.62 -8.45 20.90
C LEU A 6 7.28 -8.74 21.59
N PRO A 7 6.87 -7.94 22.60
CA PRO A 7 5.56 -8.10 23.20
C PRO A 7 4.48 -7.75 22.18
N SER A 8 3.30 -8.37 22.27
CA SER A 8 2.11 -7.79 21.65
C SER A 8 1.56 -6.66 22.52
N PRO A 9 0.88 -5.67 21.91
CA PRO A 9 0.21 -4.63 22.67
C PRO A 9 -1.00 -5.21 23.42
N PRO A 10 -1.29 -4.72 24.64
CA PRO A 10 -2.37 -5.25 25.48
C PRO A 10 -3.77 -4.95 24.92
N GLN A 11 -3.90 -3.92 24.07
CA GLN A 11 -5.15 -3.54 23.44
C GLN A 11 -4.90 -2.87 22.08
N GLY A 12 -5.82 -3.08 21.14
CA GLY A 12 -5.85 -2.42 19.83
C GLY A 12 -7.02 -1.44 19.65
N VAL A 13 -7.87 -1.30 20.66
CA VAL A 13 -9.07 -0.44 20.63
C VAL A 13 -9.18 0.34 21.94
N TRP A 14 -9.48 1.63 21.84
CA TRP A 14 -9.83 2.51 22.95
C TRP A 14 -11.25 3.01 22.76
N HIS A 15 -12.07 3.06 23.82
CA HIS A 15 -13.45 3.53 23.73
C HIS A 15 -13.57 4.96 24.25
N LEU A 16 -14.05 5.88 23.40
CA LEU A 16 -14.46 7.22 23.78
C LEU A 16 -16.00 7.25 23.85
N GLY A 17 -16.55 6.86 25.00
CA GLY A 17 -17.99 6.58 25.12
C GLY A 17 -18.40 5.45 24.14
N PRO A 18 -19.42 5.65 23.29
CA PRO A 18 -19.87 4.63 22.34
C PRO A 18 -18.95 4.47 21.12
N VAL A 19 -17.95 5.37 20.93
CA VAL A 19 -17.11 5.39 19.73
C VAL A 19 -15.83 4.57 19.95
N PRO A 20 -15.63 3.45 19.21
CA PRO A 20 -14.38 2.71 19.26
C PRO A 20 -13.30 3.39 18.40
N ILE A 21 -12.21 3.81 19.03
CA ILE A 21 -10.99 4.29 18.39
C ILE A 21 -10.07 3.09 18.18
N ARG A 22 -9.89 2.69 16.92
CA ARG A 22 -9.12 1.50 16.54
C ARG A 22 -7.71 1.90 16.10
N ALA A 23 -6.69 1.23 16.63
CA ALA A 23 -5.30 1.52 16.33
C ALA A 23 -4.98 1.42 14.83
N TYR A 24 -5.50 0.41 14.14
CA TYR A 24 -5.27 0.27 12.70
C TYR A 24 -5.83 1.47 11.91
N ALA A 25 -6.95 2.05 12.33
CA ALA A 25 -7.54 3.21 11.67
C ALA A 25 -6.63 4.44 11.83
N LEU A 26 -6.05 4.61 13.03
CA LEU A 26 -5.04 5.65 13.28
C LEU A 26 -3.78 5.45 12.42
N CYS A 27 -3.30 4.21 12.29
CA CYS A 27 -2.18 3.87 11.41
C CYS A 27 -2.48 4.21 9.94
N ILE A 28 -3.69 3.87 9.44
CA ILE A 28 -4.10 4.21 8.08
C ILE A 28 -4.14 5.72 7.87
N ILE A 29 -4.76 6.47 8.79
CA ILE A 29 -4.82 7.94 8.71
C ILE A 29 -3.42 8.53 8.71
N ALA A 30 -2.54 8.09 9.62
CA ALA A 30 -1.15 8.53 9.67
C ALA A 30 -0.41 8.21 8.36
N GLY A 31 -0.63 7.03 7.79
CA GLY A 31 -0.09 6.63 6.49
C GLY A 31 -0.55 7.57 5.36
N ILE A 32 -1.85 7.88 5.29
CA ILE A 32 -2.41 8.81 4.31
C ILE A 32 -1.78 10.20 4.45
N VAL A 33 -1.66 10.72 5.68
CA VAL A 33 -1.04 12.02 5.96
C VAL A 33 0.41 12.04 5.48
N VAL A 34 1.19 10.99 5.77
CA VAL A 34 2.59 10.87 5.33
C VAL A 34 2.69 10.77 3.80
N ALA A 35 1.82 9.98 3.16
CA ALA A 35 1.78 9.86 1.71
C ALA A 35 1.50 11.20 1.03
N VAL A 36 0.45 11.89 1.49
CA VAL A 36 0.05 13.21 0.98
C VAL A 36 1.16 14.23 1.22
N TRP A 37 1.72 14.31 2.42
CA TRP A 37 2.79 15.25 2.75
C TRP A 37 4.02 15.06 1.85
N LEU A 38 4.50 13.82 1.71
CA LEU A 38 5.67 13.54 0.89
C LEU A 38 5.37 13.76 -0.59
N ALA A 39 4.20 13.35 -1.08
CA ALA A 39 3.77 13.59 -2.44
C ALA A 39 3.69 15.10 -2.74
N ARG A 40 3.11 15.92 -1.85
CA ARG A 40 3.07 17.40 -1.99
C ARG A 40 4.46 18.00 -2.12
N ARG A 41 5.39 17.58 -1.26
CA ARG A 41 6.79 18.05 -1.31
C ARG A 41 7.46 17.69 -2.63
N ARG A 42 7.26 16.47 -3.11
CA ARG A 42 7.84 15.98 -4.38
C ARG A 42 7.18 16.62 -5.59
N TRP A 43 5.87 16.83 -5.56
CA TRP A 43 5.09 17.47 -6.61
C TRP A 43 5.53 18.93 -6.80
N ARG A 44 5.69 19.68 -5.69
CA ARG A 44 6.25 21.03 -5.70
C ARG A 44 7.68 21.07 -6.23
N ALA A 45 8.53 20.12 -5.83
CA ALA A 45 9.91 20.03 -6.32
C ALA A 45 10.00 19.75 -7.83
N ARG A 46 8.93 19.22 -8.43
CA ARG A 46 8.79 18.99 -9.88
C ARG A 46 8.18 20.19 -10.63
N GLY A 47 7.91 21.30 -9.94
CA GLY A 47 7.38 22.53 -10.54
C GLY A 47 5.86 22.62 -10.62
N HIS A 48 5.14 21.68 -10.00
CA HIS A 48 3.67 21.65 -10.00
C HIS A 48 3.06 22.30 -8.76
N ASN A 49 1.76 22.59 -8.81
CA ASN A 49 1.02 23.12 -7.68
C ASN A 49 0.79 22.02 -6.61
N PRO A 50 1.33 22.13 -5.39
CA PRO A 50 1.16 21.10 -4.35
C PRO A 50 -0.29 20.84 -3.94
N ASP A 51 -1.23 21.74 -4.22
CA ASP A 51 -2.63 21.53 -3.87
C ASP A 51 -3.31 20.50 -4.78
N ASP A 52 -2.77 20.27 -5.98
CA ASP A 52 -3.22 19.18 -6.87
C ASP A 52 -3.21 17.81 -6.18
N VAL A 53 -2.26 17.58 -5.27
CA VAL A 53 -2.16 16.32 -4.53
C VAL A 53 -3.36 16.12 -3.60
N LEU A 54 -3.79 17.18 -2.92
CA LEU A 54 -4.96 17.15 -2.06
C LEU A 54 -6.23 16.95 -2.88
N ASP A 55 -6.33 17.66 -4.00
CA ASP A 55 -7.46 17.56 -4.90
C ASP A 55 -7.61 16.18 -5.53
N ILE A 56 -6.48 15.53 -5.87
CA ILE A 56 -6.49 14.13 -6.33
C ILE A 56 -6.84 13.18 -5.17
N ALA A 57 -6.35 13.43 -3.96
CA ALA A 57 -6.66 12.61 -2.78
C ALA A 57 -8.16 12.63 -2.41
N ILE A 58 -8.83 13.78 -2.58
CA ILE A 58 -10.28 13.93 -2.37
C ILE A 58 -11.09 13.00 -3.27
N TRP A 59 -10.58 12.63 -4.45
CA TRP A 59 -11.20 11.61 -5.30
C TRP A 59 -10.71 10.20 -4.97
N ALA A 60 -9.40 10.01 -4.83
CA ALA A 60 -8.80 8.69 -4.67
C ALA A 60 -9.23 7.99 -3.38
N VAL A 61 -9.30 8.71 -2.25
CA VAL A 61 -9.61 8.10 -0.94
C VAL A 61 -11.07 7.62 -0.86
N PRO A 62 -12.09 8.45 -1.18
CA PRO A 62 -13.48 7.98 -1.15
C PRO A 62 -13.75 6.85 -2.13
N PHE A 63 -13.21 6.94 -3.36
CA PHE A 63 -13.33 5.84 -4.33
C PHE A 63 -12.67 4.56 -3.81
N GLY A 64 -11.50 4.66 -3.15
CA GLY A 64 -10.85 3.52 -2.53
C GLY A 64 -11.69 2.88 -1.42
N ILE A 65 -12.33 3.68 -0.56
CA ILE A 65 -13.22 3.18 0.49
C ILE A 65 -14.42 2.45 -0.14
N VAL A 66 -15.07 3.07 -1.13
CA VAL A 66 -16.20 2.46 -1.86
C VAL A 66 -15.77 1.16 -2.54
N GLY A 67 -14.63 1.17 -3.23
CA GLY A 67 -14.12 0.00 -3.92
C GLY A 67 -13.78 -1.15 -2.98
N GLY A 68 -13.13 -0.83 -1.85
CA GLY A 68 -12.83 -1.83 -0.84
C GLY A 68 -14.10 -2.47 -0.29
N ARG A 69 -15.14 -1.67 -0.06
CA ARG A 69 -16.42 -2.19 0.40
C ARG A 69 -17.09 -3.06 -0.66
N LEU A 70 -17.19 -2.58 -1.90
CA LEU A 70 -17.79 -3.34 -3.00
C LEU A 70 -17.10 -4.68 -3.20
N TYR A 71 -15.76 -4.70 -3.19
CA TYR A 71 -15.02 -5.96 -3.33
C TYR A 71 -15.35 -6.95 -2.23
N HIS A 72 -15.40 -6.51 -0.97
CA HIS A 72 -15.76 -7.37 0.15
C HIS A 72 -17.20 -7.90 0.06
N LEU A 73 -18.15 -7.08 -0.40
CA LEU A 73 -19.53 -7.52 -0.63
C LEU A 73 -19.65 -8.56 -1.76
N ILE A 74 -18.75 -8.49 -2.75
CA ILE A 74 -18.70 -9.43 -3.87
C ILE A 74 -18.02 -10.74 -3.44
N THR A 75 -16.97 -10.68 -2.61
CA THR A 75 -16.21 -11.87 -2.20
C THR A 75 -16.84 -12.63 -1.05
N ASP A 76 -17.51 -11.94 -0.13
CA ASP A 76 -18.09 -12.52 1.09
C ASP A 76 -19.59 -12.16 1.23
N PRO A 77 -20.43 -12.36 0.20
CA PRO A 77 -21.84 -11.96 0.22
C PRO A 77 -22.65 -12.66 1.32
N GLU A 78 -22.27 -13.88 1.70
CA GLU A 78 -22.93 -14.68 2.73
C GLU A 78 -22.89 -14.04 4.12
N LEU A 79 -21.93 -13.15 4.39
CA LEU A 79 -21.86 -12.41 5.66
C LEU A 79 -23.05 -11.44 5.83
N TYR A 80 -23.69 -11.04 4.73
CA TYR A 80 -24.72 -10.00 4.71
C TYR A 80 -26.07 -10.49 4.18
N PHE A 81 -26.06 -11.38 3.19
CA PHE A 81 -27.26 -11.75 2.43
C PHE A 81 -27.75 -13.19 2.67
N ALA A 82 -27.05 -13.99 3.49
CA ALA A 82 -27.52 -15.32 3.88
C ALA A 82 -28.73 -15.25 4.83
N PRO A 83 -29.59 -16.30 4.89
CA PRO A 83 -30.72 -16.34 5.82
C PRO A 83 -30.28 -16.07 7.27
N GLY A 84 -30.97 -15.15 7.95
CA GLY A 84 -30.65 -14.73 9.33
C GLY A 84 -29.55 -13.65 9.44
N ARG A 85 -29.04 -13.13 8.32
CA ARG A 85 -28.17 -11.94 8.29
C ARG A 85 -28.97 -10.67 8.03
N ASP A 86 -28.32 -9.52 8.27
CA ASP A 86 -28.89 -8.19 8.05
C ASP A 86 -28.22 -7.50 6.84
N PRO A 87 -28.91 -7.41 5.70
CA PRO A 87 -28.40 -6.75 4.49
C PRO A 87 -28.00 -5.29 4.70
N VAL A 88 -28.62 -4.56 5.64
CA VAL A 88 -28.31 -3.13 5.88
C VAL A 88 -26.87 -2.96 6.36
N ARG A 89 -26.32 -3.96 7.08
CA ARG A 89 -24.92 -3.96 7.50
C ARG A 89 -23.94 -3.95 6.34
N ALA A 90 -24.36 -4.28 5.11
CA ALA A 90 -23.55 -4.11 3.91
C ALA A 90 -23.10 -2.64 3.71
N LEU A 91 -23.80 -1.66 4.29
CA LEU A 91 -23.43 -0.23 4.21
C LEU A 91 -22.47 0.21 5.33
N TYR A 92 -22.28 -0.61 6.37
CA TYR A 92 -21.57 -0.21 7.59
C TYR A 92 -20.06 -0.41 7.41
N ILE A 93 -19.41 0.55 6.75
CA ILE A 93 -17.95 0.51 6.50
C ILE A 93 -17.11 0.56 7.78
N TRP A 94 -17.69 1.01 8.91
CA TRP A 94 -17.04 1.05 10.23
C TRP A 94 -17.04 -0.30 10.96
N ASP A 95 -17.81 -1.28 10.50
CA ASP A 95 -17.78 -2.66 11.01
C ASP A 95 -16.58 -3.45 10.47
N GLY A 96 -15.78 -2.84 9.58
CA GLY A 96 -14.69 -3.50 8.86
C GLY A 96 -15.13 -4.01 7.50
N GLY A 97 -14.39 -4.99 6.94
CA GLY A 97 -14.74 -5.59 5.65
C GLY A 97 -14.47 -4.66 4.47
N LEU A 98 -13.19 -4.31 4.27
CA LEU A 98 -12.69 -3.57 3.11
C LEU A 98 -11.62 -4.41 2.40
N GLY A 99 -11.89 -4.82 1.18
CA GLY A 99 -10.96 -5.58 0.35
C GLY A 99 -9.90 -4.68 -0.30
N ILE A 100 -8.62 -5.04 -0.16
CA ILE A 100 -7.52 -4.23 -0.70
C ILE A 100 -7.56 -4.10 -2.23
N TRP A 101 -7.95 -5.15 -2.94
CA TRP A 101 -8.02 -5.15 -4.41
C TRP A 101 -9.05 -4.16 -4.94
N GLY A 102 -10.23 -4.13 -4.31
CA GLY A 102 -11.25 -3.14 -4.61
C GLY A 102 -10.80 -1.72 -4.31
N ALA A 103 -10.13 -1.52 -3.17
CA ALA A 103 -9.65 -0.22 -2.75
C ALA A 103 -8.56 0.33 -3.71
N VAL A 104 -7.63 -0.52 -4.15
CA VAL A 104 -6.61 -0.16 -5.13
C VAL A 104 -7.24 0.16 -6.48
N ALA A 105 -8.17 -0.67 -6.97
CA ALA A 105 -8.78 -0.50 -8.28
C ALA A 105 -9.59 0.79 -8.39
N LEU A 106 -10.56 1.01 -7.48
CA LEU A 106 -11.36 2.23 -7.52
C LEU A 106 -10.57 3.45 -7.04
N GLY A 107 -9.63 3.30 -6.10
CA GLY A 107 -8.74 4.41 -5.70
C GLY A 107 -7.91 4.93 -6.88
N ALA A 108 -7.36 4.02 -7.71
CA ALA A 108 -6.67 4.38 -8.95
C ALA A 108 -7.62 5.02 -9.97
N LEU A 109 -8.87 4.54 -10.08
CA LEU A 109 -9.90 5.16 -10.92
C LEU A 109 -10.21 6.60 -10.47
N GLY A 110 -10.39 6.83 -9.16
CA GLY A 110 -10.60 8.15 -8.59
C GLY A 110 -9.43 9.10 -8.87
N ALA A 111 -8.20 8.61 -8.69
CA ALA A 111 -7.00 9.37 -9.03
C ALA A 111 -6.92 9.70 -10.53
N TRP A 112 -7.27 8.76 -11.40
CA TRP A 112 -7.33 8.97 -12.85
C TRP A 112 -8.37 10.01 -13.25
N ILE A 113 -9.58 9.97 -12.68
CA ILE A 113 -10.63 10.96 -12.93
C ILE A 113 -10.13 12.36 -12.55
N ALA A 114 -9.56 12.51 -11.35
CA ALA A 114 -9.04 13.79 -10.87
C ALA A 114 -7.91 14.32 -11.75
N CYS A 115 -6.95 13.46 -12.12
CA CYS A 115 -5.86 13.82 -13.03
C CYS A 115 -6.40 14.27 -14.40
N ARG A 116 -7.34 13.51 -14.99
CA ARG A 116 -7.99 13.84 -16.27
C ARG A 116 -8.68 15.20 -16.23
N ARG A 117 -9.44 15.49 -15.16
CA ARG A 117 -10.16 16.76 -15.02
C ARG A 117 -9.24 17.97 -14.87
N ARG A 118 -7.99 17.76 -14.46
CA ARG A 118 -6.99 18.81 -14.24
C ARG A 118 -5.93 18.91 -15.32
N GLY A 119 -5.98 18.05 -16.34
CA GLY A 119 -4.92 17.98 -17.35
C GLY A 119 -3.58 17.49 -16.79
N ILE A 120 -3.60 16.77 -15.66
CA ILE A 120 -2.39 16.23 -15.01
C ILE A 120 -2.09 14.84 -15.58
N SER A 121 -0.81 14.58 -15.85
CA SER A 121 -0.35 13.25 -16.22
C SER A 121 -0.43 12.30 -15.02
N LEU A 122 -1.30 11.28 -15.10
CA LEU A 122 -1.43 10.26 -14.05
C LEU A 122 -0.10 9.56 -13.75
N LEU A 123 0.73 9.33 -14.78
CA LEU A 123 2.02 8.65 -14.63
C LEU A 123 3.02 9.51 -13.86
N GLU A 124 3.02 10.82 -14.11
CA GLU A 124 3.89 11.74 -13.41
C GLU A 124 3.46 11.90 -11.95
N PHE A 125 2.15 11.99 -11.72
CA PHE A 125 1.57 11.98 -10.38
C PHE A 125 1.90 10.69 -9.62
N ALA A 126 1.77 9.53 -10.28
CA ALA A 126 2.11 8.24 -9.71
C ALA A 126 3.59 8.15 -9.28
N ASP A 127 4.51 8.68 -10.09
CA ASP A 127 5.93 8.77 -9.70
C ASP A 127 6.14 9.67 -8.47
N ALA A 128 5.42 10.80 -8.36
CA ALA A 128 5.52 11.66 -7.20
C ALA A 128 4.95 10.99 -5.93
N LEU A 129 3.85 10.24 -6.08
CA LEU A 129 3.14 9.54 -5.01
C LEU A 129 3.89 8.29 -4.51
N ALA A 130 4.58 7.56 -5.38
CA ALA A 130 5.14 6.23 -5.08
C ALA A 130 5.91 6.12 -3.74
N PRO A 131 6.88 7.00 -3.42
CA PRO A 131 7.58 6.92 -2.13
C PRO A 131 6.67 7.15 -0.92
N GLY A 132 5.66 8.03 -1.06
CA GLY A 132 4.68 8.29 -0.01
C GLY A 132 3.74 7.10 0.18
N LEU A 133 3.32 6.48 -0.92
CA LEU A 133 2.43 5.31 -0.92
C LEU A 133 3.05 4.12 -0.18
N VAL A 134 4.32 3.79 -0.46
CA VAL A 134 4.99 2.67 0.21
C VAL A 134 5.28 2.96 1.69
N LEU A 135 5.54 4.21 2.07
CA LEU A 135 5.62 4.59 3.48
C LEU A 135 4.26 4.47 4.19
N ALA A 136 3.16 4.77 3.51
CA ALA A 136 1.83 4.53 4.06
C ALA A 136 1.57 3.04 4.29
N GLN A 137 2.06 2.17 3.40
CA GLN A 137 2.00 0.71 3.60
C GLN A 137 2.82 0.30 4.83
N ALA A 138 4.04 0.81 4.99
CA ALA A 138 4.88 0.55 6.16
C ALA A 138 4.18 0.93 7.48
N ILE A 139 3.59 2.13 7.52
CA ILE A 139 2.84 2.62 8.69
C ILE A 139 1.59 1.76 8.93
N GLY A 140 0.89 1.36 7.86
CA GLY A 140 -0.28 0.48 7.92
C GLY A 140 0.00 -0.87 8.59
N ARG A 141 1.22 -1.42 8.43
CA ARG A 141 1.61 -2.70 9.08
C ARG A 141 1.58 -2.65 10.59
N TRP A 142 1.77 -1.48 11.20
CA TRP A 142 1.60 -1.33 12.64
C TRP A 142 0.16 -1.56 13.09
N GLY A 143 -0.82 -1.37 12.21
CA GLY A 143 -2.21 -1.77 12.46
C GLY A 143 -2.34 -3.28 12.71
N ASN A 144 -1.61 -4.11 11.96
CA ASN A 144 -1.60 -5.56 12.16
C ASN A 144 -0.92 -5.96 13.47
N TYR A 145 0.11 -5.22 13.88
CA TYR A 145 0.73 -5.40 15.20
C TYR A 145 -0.26 -5.12 16.33
N PHE A 146 -1.04 -4.03 16.25
CA PHE A 146 -2.07 -3.72 17.24
C PHE A 146 -3.25 -4.69 17.24
N ASN A 147 -3.65 -5.17 16.07
CA ASN A 147 -4.71 -6.18 15.92
C ASN A 147 -4.22 -7.61 16.24
N GLN A 148 -2.90 -7.81 16.41
CA GLN A 148 -2.28 -9.12 16.56
C GLN A 148 -2.71 -10.10 15.46
N GLU A 149 -2.61 -9.68 14.21
CA GLU A 149 -3.05 -10.45 13.03
C GLU A 149 -1.96 -10.50 11.95
N LEU A 150 -2.16 -11.38 10.96
CA LEU A 150 -1.30 -11.56 9.79
C LEU A 150 0.19 -11.87 10.09
N TYR A 151 0.50 -12.37 11.29
CA TYR A 151 1.85 -12.82 11.69
C TYR A 151 2.28 -14.09 10.92
N GLY A 152 3.59 -14.39 10.95
CA GLY A 152 4.18 -15.50 10.20
C GLY A 152 4.16 -16.83 10.96
N ALA A 153 4.98 -17.78 10.52
CA ALA A 153 5.12 -19.09 11.15
C ALA A 153 5.60 -19.03 12.62
N PRO A 154 5.35 -20.08 13.41
CA PRO A 154 5.97 -20.25 14.73
C PRO A 154 7.50 -20.13 14.67
N THR A 155 8.11 -19.46 15.64
CA THR A 155 9.57 -19.25 15.64
C THR A 155 10.15 -19.10 17.03
N THR A 156 11.42 -19.44 17.17
CA THR A 156 12.20 -19.34 18.42
C THR A 156 13.27 -18.24 18.38
N LEU A 157 13.28 -17.43 17.31
CA LEU A 157 14.23 -16.33 17.14
C LEU A 157 14.11 -15.27 18.26
N PRO A 158 15.21 -14.57 18.61
CA PRO A 158 15.23 -13.60 19.71
C PRO A 158 14.50 -12.28 19.41
N TRP A 159 13.80 -12.19 18.28
CA TRP A 159 12.88 -11.10 17.92
C TRP A 159 11.48 -11.63 17.56
N ALA A 160 11.14 -12.85 17.99
CA ALA A 160 9.80 -13.40 17.81
C ALA A 160 8.73 -12.48 18.41
N LEU A 161 7.59 -12.37 17.73
CA LEU A 161 6.42 -11.67 18.22
C LEU A 161 5.62 -12.58 19.14
N ARG A 162 5.35 -12.10 20.35
CA ARG A 162 4.40 -12.73 21.26
C ARG A 162 2.98 -12.44 20.80
N ILE A 163 2.14 -13.46 20.74
CA ILE A 163 0.71 -13.33 20.41
C ILE A 163 -0.13 -13.76 21.61
N ASP A 164 -1.11 -12.93 21.95
CA ASP A 164 -2.07 -13.17 23.03
C ASP A 164 -2.93 -14.41 22.73
N PRO A 165 -3.25 -15.26 23.74
CA PRO A 165 -4.06 -16.46 23.54
C PRO A 165 -5.35 -16.26 22.73
N ALA A 166 -6.02 -15.10 22.85
CA ALA A 166 -7.27 -14.81 22.14
C ALA A 166 -7.09 -14.62 20.63
N HIS A 167 -5.87 -14.35 20.17
CA HIS A 167 -5.54 -14.05 18.77
C HIS A 167 -4.75 -15.17 18.10
N ARG A 168 -4.53 -16.30 18.78
CA ARG A 168 -3.80 -17.45 18.25
C ARG A 168 -4.69 -18.30 17.35
N PRO A 169 -4.10 -19.07 16.41
CA PRO A 169 -4.85 -20.00 15.60
C PRO A 169 -5.52 -21.07 16.50
N PRO A 170 -6.81 -21.40 16.29
CA PRO A 170 -7.54 -22.34 17.14
C PRO A 170 -6.95 -23.77 17.16
N ASP A 171 -6.25 -24.15 16.10
CA ASP A 171 -5.56 -25.42 15.93
C ASP A 171 -4.22 -25.50 16.69
N THR A 172 -3.61 -24.35 17.00
CA THR A 172 -2.31 -24.28 17.69
C THR A 172 -2.28 -23.30 18.88
N PRO A 173 -3.22 -23.39 19.84
CA PRO A 173 -3.38 -22.39 20.91
C PRO A 173 -2.19 -22.32 21.89
N GLY A 174 -1.39 -23.38 21.98
CA GLY A 174 -0.20 -23.45 22.82
C GLY A 174 1.02 -22.69 22.27
N ILE A 175 1.01 -22.31 20.99
CA ILE A 175 2.13 -21.60 20.36
C ILE A 175 1.96 -20.09 20.60
N GLY A 176 2.91 -19.48 21.31
CA GLY A 176 2.84 -18.06 21.66
C GLY A 176 3.80 -17.15 20.88
N LEU A 177 4.71 -17.70 20.06
CA LEU A 177 5.80 -16.97 19.43
C LEU A 177 5.80 -17.19 17.91
N TYR A 178 5.77 -16.08 17.17
CA TYR A 178 5.63 -16.10 15.71
C TYR A 178 6.60 -15.10 15.04
N HIS A 179 6.86 -15.29 13.74
CA HIS A 179 7.60 -14.32 12.96
C HIS A 179 6.85 -12.96 12.90
N PRO A 180 7.47 -11.83 13.28
CA PRO A 180 6.87 -10.49 13.17
C PRO A 180 6.82 -10.01 11.71
N THR A 181 5.95 -10.60 10.88
CA THR A 181 5.77 -10.21 9.47
C THR A 181 5.44 -8.72 9.31
N PHE A 182 4.71 -8.13 10.24
CA PHE A 182 4.45 -6.68 10.25
C PHE A 182 5.76 -5.86 10.24
N LEU A 183 6.76 -6.29 11.01
CA LEU A 183 8.05 -5.60 11.14
C LEU A 183 8.89 -5.84 9.90
N TYR A 184 8.88 -7.08 9.40
CA TYR A 184 9.54 -7.47 8.16
C TYR A 184 9.03 -6.66 6.96
N GLU A 185 7.72 -6.56 6.78
CA GLU A 185 7.07 -5.74 5.75
C GLU A 185 7.35 -4.25 5.97
N CYS A 186 7.25 -3.75 7.21
CA CYS A 186 7.54 -2.36 7.52
C CYS A 186 8.98 -1.97 7.14
N LEU A 187 9.98 -2.80 7.50
CA LEU A 187 11.38 -2.54 7.18
C LEU A 187 11.64 -2.62 5.68
N TRP A 188 11.02 -3.58 4.99
CA TRP A 188 11.10 -3.69 3.53
C TRP A 188 10.51 -2.45 2.86
N ASP A 189 9.30 -2.04 3.23
CA ASP A 189 8.60 -0.90 2.66
C ASP A 189 9.37 0.42 2.89
N VAL A 190 9.98 0.60 4.07
CA VAL A 190 10.90 1.71 4.34
C VAL A 190 12.14 1.63 3.44
N GLY A 191 12.73 0.44 3.28
CA GLY A 191 13.84 0.21 2.36
C GLY A 191 13.48 0.54 0.91
N VAL A 192 12.28 0.19 0.46
CA VAL A 192 11.75 0.55 -0.86
C VAL A 192 11.57 2.07 -0.96
N ALA A 193 11.03 2.74 0.07
CA ALA A 193 10.92 4.20 0.06
C ALA A 193 12.30 4.88 -0.12
N VAL A 194 13.31 4.40 0.61
CA VAL A 194 14.70 4.88 0.49
C VAL A 194 15.26 4.61 -0.91
N LEU A 195 15.07 3.40 -1.44
CA LEU A 195 15.47 3.04 -2.80
C LEU A 195 14.85 3.98 -3.83
N LEU A 196 13.55 4.27 -3.73
CA LEU A 196 12.85 5.14 -4.67
C LEU A 196 13.36 6.57 -4.60
N LEU A 197 13.54 7.13 -3.39
CA LEU A 197 14.05 8.48 -3.20
C LEU A 197 15.49 8.62 -3.71
N TRP A 198 16.32 7.60 -3.51
CA TRP A 198 17.68 7.55 -4.06
C TRP A 198 17.68 7.43 -5.58
N ALA A 199 16.89 6.51 -6.14
CA ALA A 199 16.85 6.24 -7.58
C ALA A 199 16.28 7.42 -8.37
N ASP A 200 15.25 8.10 -7.84
CA ASP A 200 14.68 9.30 -8.44
C ASP A 200 15.71 10.43 -8.54
N LYS A 201 16.50 10.65 -7.48
CA LYS A 201 17.58 11.64 -7.49
C LYS A 201 18.73 11.27 -8.43
N ARG A 202 19.05 9.98 -8.54
CA ARG A 202 20.24 9.52 -9.28
C ARG A 202 20.00 9.33 -10.79
N PHE A 203 18.77 9.01 -11.19
CA PHE A 203 18.44 8.57 -12.55
C PHE A 203 17.29 9.33 -13.22
N ASP A 204 16.74 10.38 -12.58
CA ASP A 204 15.59 11.18 -13.06
C ASP A 204 14.45 10.29 -13.59
N LEU A 205 13.91 9.45 -12.70
CA LEU A 205 12.89 8.46 -13.03
C LEU A 205 11.51 9.13 -13.20
N ARG A 206 11.23 9.57 -14.42
CA ARG A 206 9.98 10.22 -14.84
C ARG A 206 9.08 9.33 -15.70
N THR A 207 7.85 9.79 -15.91
CA THR A 207 6.86 9.19 -16.82
C THR A 207 6.51 7.74 -16.45
N GLY A 208 6.24 7.50 -15.17
CA GLY A 208 5.81 6.22 -14.62
C GLY A 208 6.94 5.24 -14.30
N LYS A 209 8.21 5.62 -14.52
CA LYS A 209 9.36 4.74 -14.26
C LYS A 209 9.57 4.51 -12.76
N LEU A 210 9.37 5.55 -11.93
CA LEU A 210 9.55 5.41 -10.49
C LEU A 210 8.43 4.59 -9.87
N PHE A 211 7.19 4.79 -10.34
CA PHE A 211 6.06 3.96 -9.93
C PHE A 211 6.24 2.50 -10.36
N ALA A 212 6.75 2.23 -11.56
CA ALA A 212 7.09 0.87 -11.99
C ALA A 212 8.18 0.23 -11.10
N LEU A 213 9.21 1.00 -10.72
CA LEU A 213 10.23 0.53 -9.78
C LEU A 213 9.64 0.22 -8.40
N TYR A 214 8.71 1.04 -7.92
CA TYR A 214 7.96 0.80 -6.68
C TYR A 214 7.22 -0.54 -6.74
N VAL A 215 6.43 -0.77 -7.79
CA VAL A 215 5.64 -2.00 -7.96
C VAL A 215 6.56 -3.22 -8.02
N ALA A 216 7.67 -3.14 -8.76
CA ALA A 216 8.65 -4.23 -8.84
C ALA A 216 9.32 -4.52 -7.48
N ALA A 217 9.76 -3.48 -6.76
CA ALA A 217 10.44 -3.67 -5.48
C ALA A 217 9.47 -4.17 -4.37
N TYR A 218 8.23 -3.70 -4.38
CA TYR A 218 7.19 -4.14 -3.44
C TYR A 218 6.83 -5.62 -3.66
N THR A 219 6.66 -6.04 -4.91
CA THR A 219 6.32 -7.44 -5.23
C THR A 219 7.42 -8.44 -4.89
N VAL A 220 8.70 -8.04 -4.97
CA VAL A 220 9.82 -8.84 -4.44
C VAL A 220 9.69 -9.01 -2.92
N GLY A 221 9.37 -7.93 -2.20
CA GLY A 221 9.09 -7.98 -0.76
C GLY A 221 7.96 -8.95 -0.42
N ARG A 222 6.89 -8.86 -1.19
CA ARG A 222 5.71 -9.70 -1.02
C ARG A 222 6.04 -11.19 -1.16
N ALA A 223 6.88 -11.57 -2.11
CA ALA A 223 7.23 -12.98 -2.34
C ALA A 223 7.89 -13.65 -1.13
N TRP A 224 8.87 -13.00 -0.49
CA TRP A 224 9.55 -13.62 0.66
C TRP A 224 8.74 -13.54 1.95
N VAL A 225 7.96 -12.47 2.13
CA VAL A 225 7.06 -12.38 3.30
C VAL A 225 5.96 -13.42 3.19
N GLU A 226 5.34 -13.58 2.02
CA GLU A 226 4.28 -14.57 1.81
C GLU A 226 4.79 -16.01 2.04
N ALA A 227 6.05 -16.29 1.68
CA ALA A 227 6.71 -17.56 2.01
C ALA A 227 6.88 -17.83 3.51
N LEU A 228 6.86 -16.79 4.36
CA LEU A 228 6.90 -16.92 5.82
C LEU A 228 5.51 -17.06 6.46
N ARG A 229 4.43 -16.80 5.72
CA ARG A 229 3.08 -16.83 6.27
C ARG A 229 2.52 -18.25 6.26
N VAL A 230 1.71 -18.54 7.27
CA VAL A 230 1.08 -19.85 7.49
C VAL A 230 -0.45 -19.72 7.56
N ASP A 231 -0.98 -18.51 7.32
CA ASP A 231 -2.42 -18.28 7.23
C ASP A 231 -3.06 -19.03 6.07
N HIS A 232 -4.36 -19.30 6.19
CA HIS A 232 -5.11 -19.96 5.14
C HIS A 232 -5.07 -19.12 3.85
N ALA A 233 -4.63 -19.75 2.76
CA ALA A 233 -4.54 -19.12 1.46
C ALA A 233 -4.94 -20.12 0.37
N ASN A 234 -5.59 -19.61 -0.68
CA ASN A 234 -5.89 -20.42 -1.86
C ASN A 234 -4.59 -20.73 -2.60
N HIS A 235 -4.35 -22.03 -2.86
CA HIS A 235 -3.17 -22.50 -3.57
C HIS A 235 -3.52 -22.84 -5.02
N PHE A 236 -2.63 -22.48 -5.94
CA PHE A 236 -2.70 -22.85 -7.35
C PHE A 236 -1.31 -23.29 -7.79
N LEU A 237 -1.19 -24.50 -8.36
CA LEU A 237 0.08 -25.10 -8.78
C LEU A 237 1.17 -25.09 -7.69
N GLY A 238 0.79 -25.31 -6.42
CA GLY A 238 1.72 -25.39 -5.29
C GLY A 238 2.18 -24.05 -4.72
N LEU A 239 1.75 -22.92 -5.27
CA LEU A 239 2.01 -21.57 -4.75
C LEU A 239 0.72 -20.90 -4.28
N ARG A 240 0.83 -19.91 -3.39
CA ARG A 240 -0.32 -19.13 -2.96
C ARG A 240 -0.76 -18.21 -4.11
N LEU A 241 -2.06 -17.91 -4.20
CA LEU A 241 -2.60 -17.02 -5.24
C LEU A 241 -1.94 -15.63 -5.21
N ASN A 242 -1.55 -15.17 -4.03
CA ASN A 242 -0.77 -13.94 -3.84
C ASN A 242 0.61 -13.99 -4.49
N ASP A 243 1.28 -15.16 -4.54
CA ASP A 243 2.58 -15.34 -5.18
C ASP A 243 2.45 -15.17 -6.69
N TRP A 244 1.45 -15.83 -7.29
CA TRP A 244 1.12 -15.68 -8.71
C TRP A 244 0.81 -14.24 -9.08
N THR A 245 0.00 -13.57 -8.24
CA THR A 245 -0.36 -12.19 -8.46
C THR A 245 0.86 -11.28 -8.38
N SER A 246 1.73 -11.50 -7.39
CA SER A 246 2.99 -10.76 -7.24
C SER A 246 3.93 -11.00 -8.42
N LEU A 247 4.03 -12.22 -8.93
CA LEU A 247 4.84 -12.56 -10.10
C LEU A 247 4.35 -11.84 -11.37
N VAL A 248 3.05 -11.91 -11.67
CA VAL A 248 2.48 -11.24 -12.85
C VAL A 248 2.68 -9.73 -12.76
N VAL A 249 2.41 -9.14 -11.60
CA VAL A 249 2.57 -7.70 -11.37
C VAL A 249 4.05 -7.29 -11.45
N PHE A 250 4.97 -8.10 -10.92
CA PHE A 250 6.41 -7.88 -11.02
C PHE A 250 6.90 -7.87 -12.47
N LEU A 251 6.50 -8.87 -13.26
CA LEU A 251 6.87 -8.98 -14.68
C LEU A 251 6.32 -7.81 -15.48
N ALA A 252 5.05 -7.43 -15.26
CA ALA A 252 4.43 -6.28 -15.91
C ALA A 252 5.15 -4.96 -15.57
N ALA A 253 5.48 -4.74 -14.29
CA ALA A 253 6.20 -3.55 -13.85
C ALA A 253 7.62 -3.49 -14.42
N THR A 254 8.33 -4.62 -14.45
CA THR A 254 9.67 -4.73 -15.02
C THR A 254 9.64 -4.47 -16.54
N ALA A 255 8.69 -5.06 -17.25
CA ALA A 255 8.49 -4.82 -18.68
C ALA A 255 8.19 -3.34 -18.97
N ALA A 256 7.31 -2.71 -18.18
CA ALA A 256 7.01 -1.29 -18.30
C ALA A 256 8.25 -0.41 -18.06
N LEU A 257 9.08 -0.74 -17.07
CA LEU A 257 10.33 -0.04 -16.78
C LEU A 257 11.33 -0.17 -17.95
N LEU A 258 11.51 -1.38 -18.48
CA LEU A 258 12.43 -1.65 -19.60
C LEU A 258 11.96 -0.98 -20.91
N TRP A 259 10.66 -1.04 -21.21
CA TRP A 259 10.09 -0.41 -22.39
C TRP A 259 10.29 1.11 -22.36
N ARG A 260 9.97 1.75 -21.22
CA ARG A 260 10.11 3.19 -21.03
C ARG A 260 11.57 3.67 -20.98
N ARG A 261 12.53 2.80 -20.68
CA ARG A 261 13.97 3.08 -20.84
C ARG A 261 14.36 3.18 -22.31
N ARG A 262 13.84 2.30 -23.17
CA ARG A 262 14.15 2.29 -24.61
C ARG A 262 13.53 3.47 -25.36
N SER A 263 12.37 3.96 -24.94
CA SER A 263 11.70 5.11 -25.57
C SER A 263 12.27 6.47 -25.18
N ALA A 264 13.07 6.54 -24.11
CA ALA A 264 13.75 7.77 -23.70
C ALA A 264 15.07 7.94 -24.48
N ARG A 265 14.98 8.26 -25.77
CA ARG A 265 16.12 8.82 -26.54
C ARG A 265 16.40 10.26 -26.05
N PRO A 266 17.65 10.74 -26.12
CA PRO A 266 18.01 12.09 -25.66
C PRO A 266 17.12 13.14 -26.35
N ARG A 267 16.52 14.05 -25.58
CA ARG A 267 15.98 15.28 -26.14
C ARG A 267 17.18 16.09 -26.62
N ASP A 268 17.21 16.36 -27.92
CA ASP A 268 18.15 17.28 -28.52
C ASP A 268 17.75 18.69 -28.06
N ASP A 269 18.56 19.33 -27.23
CA ASP A 269 18.33 20.68 -26.67
C ASP A 269 18.54 21.80 -27.72
N SER A 270 18.34 21.52 -29.01
CA SER A 270 18.68 22.39 -30.13
C SER A 270 17.57 23.37 -30.56
N ALA A 271 16.43 23.44 -29.87
CA ALA A 271 15.30 24.32 -30.26
C ALA A 271 15.18 25.63 -29.45
N GLY A 272 16.26 26.09 -28.80
CA GLY A 272 16.25 27.28 -27.92
C GLY A 272 16.82 28.58 -28.51
N ALA A 273 17.41 28.59 -29.71
CA ALA A 273 18.14 29.75 -30.22
C ALA A 273 17.68 30.14 -31.64
N ALA A 274 16.55 30.86 -31.75
CA ALA A 274 16.31 31.84 -32.81
C ALA A 274 14.91 32.48 -32.69
N LYS A 275 14.76 33.51 -31.86
CA LYS A 275 13.87 34.64 -32.15
C LYS A 275 14.49 35.92 -31.58
N GLY A 276 15.35 36.54 -32.37
CA GLY A 276 15.74 37.93 -32.14
C GLY A 276 14.54 38.86 -32.40
N PRO A 277 14.47 40.03 -31.74
CA PRO A 277 13.36 40.96 -31.90
C PRO A 277 13.35 41.58 -33.31
N PRO A 278 12.16 41.99 -33.82
CA PRO A 278 12.04 42.57 -35.16
C PRO A 278 12.70 43.96 -35.23
N PRO A 279 13.23 44.37 -36.39
CA PRO A 279 13.82 45.69 -36.58
C PRO A 279 12.74 46.78 -36.53
N VAL A 280 13.20 47.96 -36.07
CA VAL A 280 12.45 49.21 -35.81
C VAL A 280 11.78 49.76 -37.06
#